data_AF-A0A1V6FX60-F1
#
_entry.id   AF-A0A1V6FX60-F1
#
_cell.length_a   1.000
_cell.length_b   1.000
_cell.length_c   1.000
_cell.angle_alpha   90.00
_cell.angle_beta   90.00
_cell.angle_gamma   90.00
#
_symmetry.space_group_name_H-M   'P 1'
#
loop_
_entity.id
_entity.type
_entity.pdbx_description
1 polymer ?
#
loop_
_entity_poly.entity_id
_entity_poly.type
_entity_poly.pdbx_seq_one_letter_code
_entity_poly.pdbx_strand_id
1 'polypeptide(L)'
;MRNLKYRFKKIIEGGIIKIQALLVAIIFIMSCATTHSLFIPEKPLPGKSIVVGAVLVENIGIDDLYESKSENINVIVVGKSTEEGETEIKGYRVKTDKNGYFAIQNVEPGAYVLKGIEVDVGYANRRLITSRWEGERQVFINEDVMVDFNVRQWPEELDEKVIDMGIHYFKLDKAGRIFYNKYLQLNNINLYLEDKKYTMPKPSEYFRQKYLDSEWFK
;
A
#
# COMPACT_ATOMS: atom_id res chain seq x y z
N MET A 1 11.63 -87.22 -20.91
CA MET A 1 13.07 -86.86 -20.92
C MET A 1 13.21 -85.35 -20.73
N ARG A 2 13.87 -84.98 -19.62
CA ARG A 2 14.48 -83.71 -19.15
C ARG A 2 14.23 -82.36 -19.84
N ASN A 3 14.00 -81.37 -18.95
CA ASN A 3 14.19 -79.90 -19.01
C ASN A 3 13.09 -79.10 -19.72
N LEU A 4 12.08 -78.50 -19.06
CA LEU A 4 11.99 -77.81 -17.78
C LEU A 4 12.96 -76.63 -17.62
N LYS A 5 12.39 -75.43 -17.38
CA LYS A 5 13.01 -74.22 -16.84
C LYS A 5 14.14 -73.63 -17.69
N TYR A 6 13.84 -72.65 -18.56
CA TYR A 6 14.72 -71.48 -18.87
C TYR A 6 14.21 -70.58 -20.03
N ARG A 7 12.89 -70.46 -20.24
CA ARG A 7 12.33 -69.53 -21.26
C ARG A 7 11.17 -68.65 -20.76
N PHE A 8 11.06 -68.45 -19.45
CA PHE A 8 10.04 -67.59 -18.84
C PHE A 8 10.63 -66.53 -17.87
N LYS A 9 11.87 -66.09 -18.11
CA LYS A 9 12.52 -65.01 -17.34
C LYS A 9 13.31 -64.04 -18.22
N LYS A 10 12.73 -63.63 -19.35
CA LYS A 10 13.31 -62.60 -20.22
C LYS A 10 12.31 -61.79 -21.06
N ILE A 11 11.06 -61.67 -20.60
CA ILE A 11 10.02 -60.84 -21.24
C ILE A 11 9.29 -59.94 -20.21
N ILE A 12 9.83 -59.79 -18.99
CA ILE A 12 9.21 -58.95 -17.94
C ILE A 12 10.08 -57.73 -17.55
N GLU A 13 11.32 -57.62 -18.06
CA GLU A 13 12.24 -56.51 -17.70
C GLU A 13 12.45 -55.46 -18.80
N GLY A 14 11.72 -55.52 -19.92
CA GLY A 14 12.03 -54.71 -21.11
C GLY A 14 10.97 -53.70 -21.56
N GLY A 15 9.82 -53.58 -20.87
CA GLY A 15 8.65 -52.87 -21.41
C GLY A 15 7.94 -51.90 -20.48
N ILE A 16 8.42 -51.71 -19.24
CA ILE A 16 7.76 -50.85 -18.23
C ILE A 16 8.36 -49.43 -18.19
N ILE A 17 9.41 -49.14 -18.97
CA ILE A 17 10.20 -47.89 -18.83
C ILE A 17 9.88 -46.83 -19.92
N LYS A 18 8.84 -46.99 -20.75
CA LYS A 18 8.50 -45.98 -21.79
C LYS A 18 7.03 -45.57 -21.86
N ILE A 19 6.37 -45.42 -20.72
CA ILE A 19 5.04 -44.76 -20.62
C ILE A 19 5.05 -43.76 -19.44
N GLN A 20 6.05 -42.87 -19.41
CA GLN A 20 6.09 -41.72 -18.50
C GLN A 20 6.63 -40.45 -19.17
N ALA A 21 6.48 -40.33 -20.49
CA ALA A 21 6.88 -39.14 -21.24
C ALA A 21 5.80 -38.73 -22.24
N LEU A 22 4.59 -38.51 -21.75
CA LEU A 22 3.57 -37.73 -22.46
C LEU A 22 2.57 -37.11 -21.47
N LEU A 23 3.11 -36.54 -20.39
CA LEU A 23 2.34 -35.71 -19.46
C LEU A 23 2.56 -34.26 -19.88
N VAL A 24 1.69 -33.83 -20.80
CA VAL A 24 1.18 -32.47 -20.96
C VAL A 24 2.19 -31.38 -20.55
N ALA A 25 3.06 -31.03 -21.50
CA ALA A 25 3.50 -29.65 -21.63
C ALA A 25 2.24 -28.81 -21.93
N ILE A 26 1.74 -28.08 -20.94
CA ILE A 26 0.98 -26.80 -20.97
C ILE A 26 0.53 -26.55 -19.52
N ILE A 27 1.42 -26.05 -18.67
CA ILE A 27 1.10 -25.18 -17.51
C ILE A 27 2.25 -24.17 -17.36
N PHE A 28 2.43 -23.37 -18.40
CA PHE A 28 2.89 -21.98 -18.30
C PHE A 28 1.73 -21.25 -18.98
N ILE A 29 0.84 -20.60 -18.26
CA ILE A 29 0.82 -19.18 -17.92
C ILE A 29 -0.35 -19.02 -16.93
N MET A 30 -0.32 -17.99 -16.08
CA MET A 30 -1.29 -17.60 -15.03
C MET A 30 -0.96 -18.25 -13.68
N SER A 31 -0.60 -17.52 -12.62
CA SER A 31 -0.76 -16.10 -12.36
C SER A 31 0.29 -15.75 -11.31
N CYS A 32 1.24 -14.87 -11.64
CA CYS A 32 1.73 -13.98 -10.60
C CYS A 32 0.56 -13.03 -10.35
N ALA A 33 -0.42 -13.48 -9.56
CA ALA A 33 -1.45 -12.61 -9.05
C ALA A 33 -0.71 -11.73 -8.06
N THR A 34 -0.18 -10.61 -8.55
CA THR A 34 0.04 -9.45 -7.69
C THR A 34 -1.32 -9.20 -7.06
N THR A 35 -1.49 -9.62 -5.81
CA THR A 35 -2.70 -9.37 -5.05
C THR A 35 -2.75 -7.87 -4.81
N HIS A 36 -3.25 -7.13 -5.80
CA HIS A 36 -3.63 -5.74 -5.64
C HIS A 36 -4.64 -5.74 -4.50
N SER A 37 -4.31 -5.10 -3.37
CA SER A 37 -5.26 -5.01 -2.26
C SER A 37 -6.41 -4.13 -2.72
N LEU A 38 -7.45 -4.73 -3.27
CA LEU A 38 -8.67 -4.02 -3.61
C LEU A 38 -9.25 -3.48 -2.30
N PHE A 39 -9.48 -2.16 -2.23
CA PHE A 39 -10.30 -1.59 -1.16
C PHE A 39 -11.74 -2.10 -1.37
N ILE A 40 -12.23 -2.88 -0.39
CA ILE A 40 -13.61 -3.36 -0.32
C ILE A 40 -14.27 -2.64 0.85
N PRO A 41 -15.30 -1.81 0.61
CA PRO A 41 -15.99 -1.14 1.69
C PRO A 41 -16.62 -2.15 2.65
N GLU A 42 -16.31 -2.01 3.92
CA GLU A 42 -17.04 -2.65 5.00
C GLU A 42 -18.38 -1.95 5.21
N LYS A 43 -19.30 -2.62 5.90
CA LYS A 43 -20.53 -1.97 6.35
C LYS A 43 -20.17 -0.89 7.38
N PRO A 44 -20.61 0.37 7.20
CA PRO A 44 -20.39 1.42 8.18
C PRO A 44 -21.07 1.09 9.51
N LEU A 45 -20.30 1.14 10.60
CA LEU A 45 -20.80 0.99 11.95
C LEU A 45 -21.33 2.33 12.49
N PRO A 46 -22.41 2.34 13.29
CA PRO A 46 -22.92 3.55 13.91
C PRO A 46 -21.85 4.26 14.74
N GLY A 47 -21.73 5.59 14.59
CA GLY A 47 -20.78 6.41 15.32
C GLY A 47 -19.31 6.28 14.88
N LYS A 48 -19.01 5.42 13.89
CA LYS A 48 -17.63 5.26 13.37
C LYS A 48 -17.40 6.05 12.09
N SER A 49 -16.20 6.58 11.96
CA SER A 49 -15.73 7.34 10.80
C SER A 49 -14.96 6.47 9.81
N ILE A 50 -14.69 7.04 8.64
CA ILE A 50 -13.69 6.55 7.69
C ILE A 50 -12.59 7.60 7.57
N VAL A 51 -11.33 7.16 7.61
CA VAL A 51 -10.17 8.00 7.29
C VAL A 51 -9.77 7.70 5.85
N VAL A 52 -9.61 8.73 5.04
CA VAL A 52 -9.21 8.61 3.62
C VAL A 52 -8.00 9.49 3.35
N GLY A 53 -7.13 9.08 2.44
CA GLY A 53 -5.98 9.87 2.03
C GLY A 53 -5.37 9.36 0.74
N ALA A 54 -4.30 10.02 0.29
CA ALA A 54 -3.50 9.53 -0.82
C ALA A 54 -2.00 9.74 -0.58
N VAL A 55 -1.18 8.93 -1.24
CA VAL A 55 0.28 9.06 -1.27
C VAL A 55 0.76 9.08 -2.73
N LEU A 56 1.65 10.01 -3.03
CA LEU A 56 2.37 10.10 -4.29
C LEU A 56 3.86 10.27 -4.01
N VAL A 57 4.69 9.41 -4.58
CA VAL A 57 6.14 9.44 -4.42
C VAL A 57 6.78 9.67 -5.79
N GLU A 58 7.70 10.62 -5.91
CA GLU A 58 8.59 10.75 -7.06
C GLU A 58 10.01 10.35 -6.65
N ASN A 59 10.54 9.33 -7.32
CA ASN A 59 11.94 8.94 -7.28
C ASN A 59 12.71 9.74 -8.33
N ILE A 60 13.67 10.55 -7.89
CA ILE A 60 14.49 11.43 -8.72
C ILE A 60 15.94 10.95 -8.67
N GLY A 61 16.18 9.80 -9.30
CA GLY A 61 17.52 9.28 -9.56
C GLY A 61 18.07 8.32 -8.50
N ILE A 62 17.26 7.73 -7.61
CA ILE A 62 17.68 6.52 -6.88
C ILE A 62 17.79 5.38 -7.89
N ASP A 63 18.91 4.67 -7.88
CA ASP A 63 19.29 3.66 -8.89
C ASP A 63 19.29 4.20 -10.33
N ASP A 64 19.57 5.50 -10.51
CA ASP A 64 19.50 6.19 -11.81
C ASP A 64 18.12 6.14 -12.48
N LEU A 65 17.06 5.90 -11.69
CA LEU A 65 15.68 5.84 -12.16
C LEU A 65 14.90 7.11 -11.80
N TYR A 66 14.11 7.57 -12.77
CA TYR A 66 13.19 8.70 -12.64
C TYR A 66 11.77 8.17 -12.84
N GLU A 67 11.02 8.09 -11.76
CA GLU A 67 9.69 7.48 -11.80
C GLU A 67 8.80 8.02 -10.69
N SER A 68 7.50 7.80 -10.84
CA SER A 68 6.54 8.04 -9.76
C SER A 68 5.96 6.72 -9.26
N LYS A 69 5.77 6.59 -7.96
CA LYS A 69 5.01 5.52 -7.32
C LYS A 69 3.78 6.08 -6.61
N SER A 70 2.68 5.38 -6.77
CA SER A 70 1.43 5.67 -6.07
C SER A 70 0.80 4.38 -5.57
N GLU A 71 0.96 3.28 -6.30
CA GLU A 71 0.36 1.99 -5.99
C GLU A 71 1.16 1.18 -4.96
N ASN A 72 0.45 0.39 -4.14
CA ASN A 72 0.99 -0.62 -3.22
C ASN A 72 1.98 -0.07 -2.18
N ILE A 73 1.88 1.22 -1.86
CA ILE A 73 2.67 1.87 -0.81
C ILE A 73 2.04 1.51 0.54
N ASN A 74 2.81 0.96 1.49
CA ASN A 74 2.29 0.81 2.85
C ASN A 74 2.29 2.20 3.49
N VAL A 75 1.15 2.60 4.02
CA VAL A 75 0.92 3.86 4.70
C VAL A 75 0.73 3.57 6.18
N ILE A 76 1.40 4.33 7.02
CA ILE A 76 1.39 4.18 8.47
C ILE A 76 0.74 5.42 9.05
N VAL A 77 -0.40 5.24 9.71
CA VAL A 77 -1.20 6.33 10.29
C VAL A 77 -1.34 6.08 11.79
N VAL A 78 -1.39 7.14 12.58
CA VAL A 78 -1.80 7.06 13.99
C VAL A 78 -3.01 7.93 14.21
N GLY A 79 -4.02 7.37 14.85
CA GLY A 79 -5.21 8.07 15.30
C GLY A 79 -5.17 8.34 16.80
N LYS A 80 -5.75 9.46 17.20
CA LYS A 80 -6.13 9.76 18.57
C LYS A 80 -7.63 9.99 18.59
N SER A 81 -8.31 9.30 19.48
CA SER A 81 -9.74 9.44 19.73
C SER A 81 -10.00 9.55 21.22
N THR A 82 -11.17 10.08 21.56
CA THR A 82 -11.66 10.12 22.94
C THR A 82 -12.94 9.30 22.99
N GLU A 83 -12.92 8.18 23.71
CA GLU A 83 -14.08 7.32 23.96
C GLU A 83 -14.35 7.30 25.46
N GLU A 84 -15.58 7.65 25.87
CA GLU A 84 -16.00 7.68 27.29
C GLU A 84 -15.10 8.53 28.23
N GLY A 85 -14.41 9.53 27.68
CA GLY A 85 -13.51 10.41 28.44
C GLY A 85 -12.07 9.89 28.56
N GLU A 86 -11.78 8.71 28.01
CA GLU A 86 -10.42 8.16 27.91
C GLU A 86 -9.83 8.42 26.52
N THR A 87 -8.58 8.87 26.48
CA THR A 87 -7.85 9.06 25.22
C THR A 87 -7.23 7.74 24.78
N GLU A 88 -7.61 7.27 23.59
CA GLU A 88 -6.96 6.13 22.92
C GLU A 88 -6.00 6.64 21.82
N ILE A 89 -4.82 6.02 21.72
CA ILE A 89 -3.88 6.22 20.60
C ILE A 89 -3.70 4.88 19.89
N LYS A 90 -3.99 4.85 18.59
CA LYS A 90 -3.97 3.62 17.80
C LYS A 90 -3.20 3.79 16.49
N GLY A 91 -2.33 2.84 16.20
CA GLY A 91 -1.57 2.76 14.95
C GLY A 91 -2.27 1.90 13.90
N TYR A 92 -2.18 2.31 12.65
CA TYR A 92 -2.76 1.65 11.49
C TYR A 92 -1.70 1.45 10.40
N ARG A 93 -1.77 0.32 9.72
CA ARG A 93 -1.03 0.04 8.48
C ARG A 93 -2.01 -0.36 7.39
N VAL A 94 -1.96 0.34 6.27
CA VAL A 94 -2.87 0.20 5.13
C VAL A 94 -2.07 0.35 3.84
N LYS A 95 -2.53 -0.19 2.72
CA LYS A 95 -1.89 -0.01 1.41
C LYS A 95 -2.67 0.96 0.53
N THR A 96 -1.96 1.72 -0.29
CA THR A 96 -2.59 2.48 -1.38
C THR A 96 -3.08 1.57 -2.49
N ASP A 97 -4.18 1.96 -3.11
CA ASP A 97 -4.66 1.36 -4.35
C ASP A 97 -3.83 1.83 -5.56
N LYS A 98 -4.18 1.32 -6.76
CA LYS A 98 -3.49 1.65 -8.01
C LYS A 98 -3.35 3.15 -8.32
N ASN A 99 -4.24 3.98 -7.76
CA ASN A 99 -4.28 5.42 -8.00
C ASN A 99 -3.60 6.22 -6.87
N GLY A 100 -3.04 5.55 -5.85
CA GLY A 100 -2.40 6.21 -4.72
C GLY A 100 -3.30 6.48 -3.53
N TYR A 101 -4.56 6.04 -3.55
CA TYR A 101 -5.52 6.35 -2.49
C TYR A 101 -5.58 5.22 -1.46
N PHE A 102 -5.75 5.58 -0.19
CA PHE A 102 -5.91 4.63 0.91
C PHE A 102 -7.09 5.01 1.79
N ALA A 103 -7.61 4.04 2.53
CA ALA A 103 -8.66 4.27 3.51
C ALA A 103 -8.58 3.32 4.71
N ILE A 104 -9.02 3.80 5.87
CA ILE A 104 -9.14 3.06 7.12
C ILE A 104 -10.60 3.17 7.58
N GLN A 105 -11.26 2.04 7.70
CA GLN A 105 -12.72 1.96 7.87
C GLN A 105 -13.08 1.70 9.33
N ASN A 106 -14.28 2.11 9.73
CA ASN A 106 -14.85 1.79 11.04
C ASN A 106 -13.94 2.20 12.21
N VAL A 107 -13.36 3.40 12.13
CA VAL A 107 -12.49 3.95 13.19
C VAL A 107 -13.22 4.99 14.03
N GLU A 108 -12.72 5.27 15.23
CA GLU A 108 -13.27 6.35 16.04
C GLU A 108 -13.13 7.71 15.34
N PRO A 109 -14.11 8.62 15.47
CA PRO A 109 -13.91 10.03 15.18
C PRO A 109 -12.73 10.58 16.00
N GLY A 110 -11.96 11.50 15.44
CA GLY A 110 -10.78 12.04 16.11
C GLY A 110 -9.71 12.62 15.18
N ALA A 111 -8.49 12.73 15.68
CA ALA A 111 -7.36 13.31 14.98
C ALA A 111 -6.44 12.22 14.42
N TYR A 112 -6.03 12.35 13.15
CA TYR A 112 -5.22 11.35 12.46
C TYR A 112 -3.97 11.97 11.82
N VAL A 113 -2.83 11.31 11.97
CA VAL A 113 -1.52 11.78 11.50
C VAL A 113 -0.84 10.71 10.65
N LEU A 114 -0.33 11.12 9.49
CA LEU A 114 0.56 10.27 8.70
C LEU A 114 1.89 10.12 9.45
N LYS A 115 2.23 8.91 9.87
CA LYS A 115 3.48 8.63 10.57
C LYS A 115 4.59 8.13 9.68
N GLY A 116 4.27 7.56 8.52
CA GLY A 116 5.28 7.16 7.56
C GLY A 116 4.70 6.41 6.37
N ILE A 117 5.58 6.08 5.44
CA ILE A 117 5.29 5.24 4.29
C ILE A 117 6.40 4.21 4.10
N GLU A 118 6.06 3.09 3.49
CA GLU A 118 7.02 2.12 3.00
C GLU A 118 6.77 1.90 1.51
N VAL A 119 7.80 2.16 0.71
CA VAL A 119 7.68 2.19 -0.75
C VAL A 119 8.90 1.53 -1.39
N ASP A 120 8.64 0.73 -2.41
CA ASP A 120 9.69 0.22 -3.30
C ASP A 120 9.94 1.27 -4.38
N VAL A 121 11.13 1.85 -4.36
CA VAL A 121 11.64 2.75 -5.40
C VAL A 121 12.83 2.09 -6.07
N GLY A 122 12.97 2.23 -7.38
CA GLY A 122 14.03 1.54 -8.10
C GLY A 122 13.91 0.01 -8.07
N TYR A 123 15.00 -0.70 -8.39
CA TYR A 123 14.94 -2.16 -8.60
C TYR A 123 15.03 -2.97 -7.31
N ALA A 124 15.76 -2.48 -6.31
CA ALA A 124 15.99 -3.19 -5.05
C ALA A 124 15.94 -2.27 -3.82
N ASN A 125 15.43 -1.05 -3.97
CA ASN A 125 15.42 -0.04 -2.91
C ASN A 125 14.04 0.06 -2.26
N ARG A 126 13.79 -0.81 -1.28
CA ARG A 126 12.68 -0.60 -0.33
C ARG A 126 13.06 0.48 0.66
N ARG A 127 12.20 1.49 0.81
CA ARG A 127 12.42 2.63 1.71
C ARG A 127 11.32 2.68 2.74
N LEU A 128 11.69 2.73 4.02
CA LEU A 128 10.82 3.14 5.11
C LEU A 128 11.11 4.61 5.41
N ILE A 129 10.10 5.44 5.22
CA ILE A 129 10.14 6.88 5.48
C ILE A 129 9.22 7.15 6.65
N THR A 130 9.77 7.61 7.77
CA THR A 130 9.02 7.89 9.00
C THR A 130 9.05 9.37 9.32
N SER A 131 8.07 9.81 10.08
CA SER A 131 8.03 11.16 10.61
C SER A 131 8.61 11.25 12.01
N ARG A 132 9.43 12.27 12.22
CA ARG A 132 9.89 12.75 13.53
C ARG A 132 9.41 14.17 13.76
N TRP A 133 9.48 14.61 15.01
CA TRP A 133 9.09 15.97 15.41
C TRP A 133 10.33 16.82 15.72
N GLU A 134 10.48 17.92 15.00
CA GLU A 134 11.46 18.97 15.25
C GLU A 134 10.72 20.21 15.78
N GLY A 135 10.66 20.32 17.12
CA GLY A 135 9.71 21.24 17.76
C GLY A 135 8.28 20.82 17.46
N GLU A 136 7.49 21.75 16.91
CA GLU A 136 6.12 21.53 16.42
C GLU A 136 6.07 21.05 14.96
N ARG A 137 7.21 21.08 14.25
CA ARG A 137 7.26 20.69 12.84
C ARG A 137 7.42 19.19 12.69
N GLN A 138 6.49 18.58 11.96
CA GLN A 138 6.66 17.22 11.46
C GLN A 138 7.64 17.21 10.27
N VAL A 139 8.68 16.39 10.34
CA VAL A 139 9.63 16.16 9.24
C VAL A 139 9.77 14.68 8.95
N PHE A 140 10.06 14.33 7.70
CA PHE A 140 10.20 12.94 7.27
C PHE A 140 11.65 12.58 7.01
N ILE A 141 12.05 11.41 7.48
CA ILE A 141 13.42 10.87 7.40
C ILE A 141 13.39 9.43 6.91
N ASN A 142 14.52 8.96 6.37
CA ASN A 142 14.72 7.54 6.12
C ASN A 142 15.03 6.85 7.46
N GLU A 143 14.33 5.76 7.75
CA GLU A 143 14.61 4.88 8.87
C GLU A 143 14.65 3.43 8.40
N ASP A 144 15.47 2.61 9.05
CA ASP A 144 15.67 1.22 8.62
C ASP A 144 14.88 0.20 9.46
N VAL A 145 14.32 0.57 10.62
CA VAL A 145 13.87 -0.45 11.59
C VAL A 145 12.56 -0.15 12.32
N MET A 146 12.33 1.07 12.83
CA MET A 146 11.18 1.33 13.71
C MET A 146 10.37 2.55 13.28
N VAL A 147 9.10 2.55 13.67
CA VAL A 147 8.22 3.71 13.52
C VAL A 147 7.92 4.19 14.92
N ASP A 148 8.42 5.37 15.28
CA ASP A 148 8.03 6.04 16.50
C ASP A 148 6.58 6.52 16.35
N PHE A 149 5.64 5.98 17.13
CA PHE A 149 4.24 6.39 17.10
C PHE A 149 3.94 7.65 17.92
N ASN A 150 4.95 8.28 18.54
CA ASN A 150 4.77 9.54 19.25
C ASN A 150 4.30 10.66 18.30
N VAL A 151 3.28 11.40 18.75
CA VAL A 151 2.72 12.58 18.10
C VAL A 151 2.80 13.74 19.09
N ARG A 152 3.58 14.77 18.75
CA ARG A 152 3.72 15.97 19.59
C ARG A 152 2.59 16.98 19.36
N GLN A 153 2.17 17.13 18.11
CA GLN A 153 1.09 18.03 17.73
C GLN A 153 0.05 17.25 16.93
N TRP A 154 -1.13 17.14 17.51
CA TRP A 154 -2.28 16.58 16.81
C TRP A 154 -2.92 17.65 15.93
N PRO A 155 -3.42 17.30 14.73
CA PRO A 155 -4.33 18.16 14.01
C PRO A 155 -5.61 18.36 14.85
N GLU A 156 -6.43 19.32 14.45
CA GLU A 156 -7.76 19.49 15.01
C GLU A 156 -8.53 18.16 14.97
N GLU A 157 -9.17 17.81 16.08
CA GLU A 157 -10.03 16.63 16.15
C GLU A 157 -11.30 16.94 15.35
N LEU A 158 -11.50 16.15 14.28
CA LEU A 158 -12.67 16.29 13.43
C LEU A 158 -13.70 15.26 13.89
N ASP A 159 -14.85 15.75 14.37
CA ASP A 159 -16.05 14.92 14.57
C ASP A 159 -16.80 14.77 13.25
N GLU A 160 -16.09 14.23 12.25
CA GLU A 160 -16.57 14.06 10.90
C GLU A 160 -16.67 12.57 10.55
N LYS A 161 -17.74 12.22 9.83
CA LYS A 161 -17.95 10.87 9.30
C LYS A 161 -16.86 10.45 8.30
N VAL A 162 -16.25 11.43 7.63
CA VAL A 162 -15.16 11.26 6.66
C VAL A 162 -14.00 12.17 7.03
N ILE A 163 -12.87 11.61 7.45
CA ILE A 163 -11.66 12.34 7.80
C ILE A 163 -10.71 12.31 6.61
N ASP A 164 -10.60 13.43 5.89
CA ASP A 164 -9.75 13.54 4.70
C ASP A 164 -8.33 14.01 5.04
N MET A 165 -7.38 13.08 4.94
CA MET A 165 -5.96 13.33 5.18
C MET A 165 -5.26 14.02 4.01
N GLY A 166 -5.92 14.26 2.88
CA GLY A 166 -5.35 14.87 1.69
C GLY A 166 -4.32 13.97 0.98
N ILE A 167 -3.55 14.58 0.10
CA ILE A 167 -2.52 13.93 -0.73
C ILE A 167 -1.16 14.24 -0.11
N HIS A 168 -0.48 13.20 0.35
CA HIS A 168 0.87 13.25 0.89
C HIS A 168 1.87 12.98 -0.23
N TYR A 169 2.57 14.04 -0.65
CA TYR A 169 3.56 13.97 -1.70
C TYR A 169 4.97 13.87 -1.11
N PHE A 170 5.75 12.92 -1.64
CA PHE A 170 7.17 12.75 -1.32
C PHE A 170 8.01 12.83 -2.58
N LYS A 171 9.05 13.64 -2.55
CA LYS A 171 10.14 13.59 -3.54
C LYS A 171 11.36 13.00 -2.86
N LEU A 172 11.87 11.91 -3.40
CA LEU A 172 13.10 11.27 -2.98
C LEU A 172 14.15 11.55 -4.04
N ASP A 173 15.29 12.11 -3.67
CA ASP A 173 16.37 12.32 -4.62
C ASP A 173 17.55 11.38 -4.40
N LYS A 174 18.46 11.34 -5.39
CA LYS A 174 19.68 10.53 -5.37
C LYS A 174 20.58 10.74 -4.13
N ALA A 175 20.46 11.88 -3.44
CA ALA A 175 21.24 12.16 -2.23
C ALA A 175 20.55 11.64 -0.96
N GLY A 176 19.40 10.95 -1.09
CA GLY A 176 18.60 10.46 0.03
C GLY A 176 17.79 11.55 0.72
N ARG A 177 17.68 12.76 0.13
CA ARG A 177 16.88 13.84 0.70
C ARG A 177 15.41 13.58 0.42
N ILE A 178 14.59 13.90 1.41
CA ILE A 178 13.14 13.77 1.36
C ILE A 178 12.54 15.16 1.36
N PHE A 179 11.80 15.50 0.31
CA PHE A 179 10.92 16.66 0.31
C PHE A 179 9.50 16.17 0.49
N TYR A 180 8.77 16.79 1.42
CA TYR A 180 7.39 16.47 1.71
C TYR A 180 6.52 17.69 1.47
N ASN A 181 5.37 17.47 0.82
CA ASN A 181 4.31 18.47 0.75
C ASN A 181 2.94 17.79 0.91
N LYS A 182 1.96 18.55 1.38
CA LYS A 182 0.57 18.10 1.51
C LYS A 182 -0.30 18.91 0.56
N TYR A 183 -1.09 18.23 -0.26
CA TYR A 183 -2.04 18.85 -1.18
C TYR A 183 -3.46 18.41 -0.85
N LEU A 184 -4.45 19.27 -1.13
CA LEU A 184 -5.85 18.86 -1.07
C LEU A 184 -6.25 18.08 -2.32
N GLN A 185 -5.81 18.56 -3.50
CA GLN A 185 -6.03 17.96 -4.80
C GLN A 185 -4.91 18.39 -5.76
N LEU A 186 -4.74 17.65 -6.84
CA LEU A 186 -3.87 17.99 -7.97
C LEU A 186 -4.73 18.09 -9.24
N ASN A 187 -4.53 19.14 -10.05
CA ASN A 187 -5.29 19.33 -11.28
C ASN A 187 -4.37 19.65 -12.46
N ASN A 188 -4.00 18.63 -13.22
CA ASN A 188 -3.16 18.74 -14.41
C ASN A 188 -1.84 19.49 -14.17
N ILE A 189 -1.19 19.23 -13.04
CA ILE A 189 0.06 19.90 -12.64
C ILE A 189 1.25 19.00 -12.83
N ASN A 190 2.39 19.59 -13.19
CA ASN A 190 3.69 18.97 -13.01
C ASN A 190 4.17 19.18 -11.58
N LEU A 191 4.81 18.16 -11.00
CA LEU A 191 5.53 18.28 -9.74
C LEU A 191 7.02 18.40 -10.05
N TYR A 192 7.85 17.43 -9.67
CA TYR A 192 9.27 17.46 -10.02
C TYR A 192 9.55 16.81 -11.37
N LEU A 193 8.84 15.74 -11.74
CA LEU A 193 8.96 15.14 -13.07
C LEU A 193 8.27 16.04 -14.11
N GLU A 194 9.07 16.76 -14.90
CA GLU A 194 8.59 17.75 -15.88
C GLU A 194 7.77 17.11 -17.03
N ASP A 195 8.01 15.85 -17.33
CA ASP A 195 7.30 15.08 -18.35
C ASP A 195 6.00 14.43 -17.82
N LYS A 196 5.73 14.53 -16.51
CA LYS A 196 4.58 13.90 -15.87
C LYS A 196 3.60 14.91 -15.27
N LYS A 197 2.36 14.83 -15.73
CA LYS A 197 1.23 15.60 -15.18
C LYS A 197 0.37 14.73 -14.27
N TYR A 198 -0.04 15.31 -13.14
CA TYR A 198 -0.88 14.67 -12.15
C TYR A 198 -2.24 15.35 -12.05
N THR A 199 -3.28 14.50 -12.06
CA THR A 199 -4.64 14.86 -11.67
C THR A 199 -5.07 13.87 -10.61
N MET A 200 -5.28 14.37 -9.40
CA MET A 200 -5.70 13.59 -8.24
C MET A 200 -6.80 14.38 -7.54
N PRO A 201 -8.08 14.00 -7.66
CA PRO A 201 -9.14 14.62 -6.88
C PRO A 201 -8.89 14.45 -5.38
N LYS A 202 -9.61 15.22 -4.56
CA LYS A 202 -9.55 15.05 -3.11
C LYS A 202 -9.83 13.59 -2.74
N PRO A 203 -9.13 12.99 -1.76
CA PRO A 203 -9.40 11.62 -1.35
C PRO A 203 -10.87 11.35 -1.00
N SER A 204 -11.52 12.25 -0.27
CA SER A 204 -12.96 12.15 0.01
C SER A 204 -13.83 12.12 -1.24
N GLU A 205 -13.52 12.92 -2.26
CA GLU A 205 -14.23 12.94 -3.55
C GLU A 205 -13.97 11.65 -4.35
N TYR A 206 -12.73 11.15 -4.36
CA TYR A 206 -12.36 9.89 -4.99
C TYR A 206 -13.17 8.71 -4.42
N PHE A 207 -13.22 8.58 -3.10
CA PHE A 207 -13.97 7.50 -2.45
C PHE A 207 -15.48 7.68 -2.57
N ARG A 208 -16.00 8.92 -2.48
CA ARG A 208 -17.43 9.20 -2.71
C ARG A 208 -17.89 8.76 -4.09
N GLN A 209 -17.14 9.10 -5.14
CA GLN A 209 -17.49 8.71 -6.51
C GLN A 209 -17.44 7.20 -6.73
N LYS A 210 -16.51 6.51 -6.07
CA LYS A 210 -16.32 5.07 -6.19
C LYS A 210 -17.30 4.25 -5.36
N TYR A 211 -17.82 4.82 -4.26
CA TYR A 211 -18.66 4.14 -3.27
C TYR A 211 -19.87 4.99 -2.86
N LEU A 212 -20.62 5.47 -3.86
CA LEU A 212 -21.80 6.34 -3.69
C LEU A 212 -22.85 5.78 -2.72
N ASP A 213 -22.98 4.45 -2.66
CA ASP A 213 -23.98 3.78 -1.83
C ASP A 213 -23.52 3.53 -0.38
N SER A 214 -22.27 3.85 -0.04
CA SER A 214 -21.78 3.70 1.33
C SER A 214 -22.33 4.81 2.21
N GLU A 215 -22.85 4.45 3.39
CA GLU A 215 -23.38 5.43 4.34
C GLU A 215 -22.33 6.48 4.72
N TRP A 216 -21.03 6.18 4.73
CA TRP A 216 -19.99 7.19 4.99
C TRP A 216 -20.05 8.39 4.04
N PHE A 217 -20.48 8.17 2.80
CA PHE A 217 -20.46 9.17 1.73
C PHE A 217 -21.85 9.62 1.27
N LYS A 218 -22.91 9.20 1.97
CA LYS A 218 -24.28 9.73 1.83
C LYS A 218 -24.48 11.02 2.60
#